data_AF-A0A946VEG3-F1
#
_entry.id   AF-A0A946VEG3-F1
#
_cell.length_a   1.000
_cell.length_b   1.000
_cell.length_c   1.000
_cell.angle_alpha   90.00
_cell.angle_beta   90.00
_cell.angle_gamma   90.00
#
_symmetry.space_group_name_H-M   'P 1'
#
loop_
_entity.id
_entity.type
_entity.pdbx_description
1 polymer ?
#
loop_
_entity_poly.entity_id
_entity_poly.type
_entity_poly.pdbx_seq_one_letter_code
_entity_poly.pdbx_strand_id
1 'polypeptide(L)'
;MSNSIQHLDKLAHFGTFCVLSILLLFAYKFSKPFFTTALVMALFGLAIEVLQLYVPRRVFSMYDFAADLLGIMVALIVFRILSSKFIATS
;
A
#
# COMPACT_ATOMS: atom_id res chain seq x y z
N MET A 1 -5.43 -15.90 23.58
CA MET A 1 -4.22 -15.33 22.92
C MET A 1 -4.52 -15.05 21.45
N SER A 2 -5.38 -14.06 21.15
CA SER A 2 -5.95 -13.86 19.79
C SER A 2 -5.62 -12.50 19.16
N ASN A 3 -5.35 -11.47 19.95
CA ASN A 3 -5.27 -10.10 19.45
C ASN A 3 -3.92 -9.80 18.76
N SER A 4 -2.82 -10.40 19.23
CA SER A 4 -1.47 -10.10 18.75
C SER A 4 -1.26 -10.42 17.26
N ILE A 5 -1.83 -11.55 16.80
CA ILE A 5 -1.70 -12.01 15.41
C ILE A 5 -2.48 -11.09 14.47
N GLN A 6 -3.66 -10.61 14.89
CA GLN A 6 -4.47 -9.67 14.10
C GLN A 6 -3.82 -8.29 13.97
N HIS A 7 -3.09 -7.83 14.99
CA HIS A 7 -2.35 -6.56 14.89
C HIS A 7 -1.12 -6.67 14.01
N LEU A 8 -0.41 -7.81 14.06
CA LEU A 8 0.72 -8.09 13.18
C LEU A 8 0.30 -8.17 11.71
N ASP A 9 -0.87 -8.72 11.44
CA ASP A 9 -1.42 -8.82 10.09
C ASP A 9 -1.69 -7.44 9.48
N LYS A 10 -2.32 -6.54 10.25
CA LYS A 10 -2.54 -5.14 9.86
C LYS A 10 -1.24 -4.40 9.56
N LEU A 11 -0.20 -4.65 10.36
CA LEU A 11 1.11 -4.04 10.15
C LEU A 11 1.79 -4.60 8.90
N ALA A 12 1.62 -5.89 8.61
CA ALA A 12 2.11 -6.52 7.40
C ALA A 12 1.40 -5.96 6.16
N HIS A 13 0.09 -5.77 6.21
CA HIS A 13 -0.71 -5.12 5.18
C HIS A 13 -0.21 -3.69 4.90
N PHE A 14 -0.14 -2.86 5.94
CA PHE A 14 0.43 -1.50 5.84
C PHE A 14 1.84 -1.50 5.24
N GLY A 15 2.74 -2.34 5.75
CA GLY A 15 4.14 -2.38 5.33
C GLY A 15 4.31 -2.85 3.88
N THR A 16 3.60 -3.90 3.49
CA THR A 16 3.68 -4.44 2.12
C THR A 16 3.13 -3.46 1.10
N PHE A 17 1.95 -2.87 1.33
CA PHE A 17 1.38 -1.88 0.41
C PHE A 17 2.21 -0.59 0.34
N CYS A 18 2.82 -0.17 1.44
CA CYS A 18 3.76 0.94 1.45
C CYS A 18 4.98 0.65 0.56
N VAL A 19 5.66 -0.47 0.77
CA VAL A 19 6.84 -0.85 -0.02
C VAL A 19 6.48 -1.06 -1.49
N LEU A 20 5.39 -1.76 -1.80
CA LEU A 20 4.95 -2.01 -3.18
C LEU A 20 4.64 -0.71 -3.92
N SER A 21 3.95 0.22 -3.26
CA SER A 21 3.61 1.53 -3.83
C SER A 21 4.86 2.36 -4.09
N ILE A 22 5.84 2.36 -3.18
CA ILE A 22 7.13 3.02 -3.38
C ILE A 22 7.85 2.42 -4.59
N LEU A 23 7.95 1.08 -4.66
CA LEU A 23 8.61 0.38 -5.76
C LEU A 23 7.97 0.70 -7.11
N LEU A 24 6.63 0.74 -7.15
CA LEU A 24 5.88 1.09 -8.35
C LEU A 24 6.18 2.53 -8.79
N LEU A 25 6.20 3.48 -7.86
CA LEU A 25 6.54 4.88 -8.16
C LEU A 25 7.99 5.03 -8.67
N PHE A 26 8.93 4.26 -8.12
CA PHE A 26 10.31 4.24 -8.62
C PHE A 26 10.44 3.61 -10.00
N ALA A 27 9.67 2.55 -10.29
CA ALA A 27 9.65 1.91 -11.61
C ALA A 27 9.12 2.86 -12.70
N TYR A 28 8.10 3.66 -12.39
CA TYR A 28 7.45 4.59 -13.33
C TYR A 28 7.99 6.04 -13.26
N LYS A 29 9.28 6.19 -12.89
CA LYS A 29 10.04 7.39 -12.47
C LYS A 29 9.73 8.77 -13.10
N PHE A 30 8.94 8.89 -14.18
CA PHE A 30 8.75 10.16 -14.91
C PHE A 30 7.36 10.48 -15.50
N SER A 31 6.34 9.64 -15.36
CA SER A 31 5.01 9.93 -15.94
C SER A 31 3.96 10.07 -14.86
N LYS A 32 3.77 11.29 -14.35
CA LYS A 32 2.84 11.71 -13.26
C LYS A 32 1.79 10.64 -12.83
N PRO A 33 2.14 9.63 -12.01
CA PRO A 33 1.23 8.54 -11.72
C PRO A 33 0.76 8.57 -10.27
N PHE A 34 0.72 9.72 -9.59
CA PHE A 34 0.29 9.76 -8.19
C PHE A 34 -1.12 9.19 -8.01
N PHE A 35 -2.06 9.66 -8.83
CA PHE A 35 -3.44 9.15 -8.81
C PHE A 35 -3.56 7.75 -9.39
N THR A 36 -2.82 7.42 -10.45
CA THR A 36 -2.90 6.09 -11.07
C THR A 36 -2.28 5.03 -10.17
N THR A 37 -1.16 5.30 -9.51
CA THR A 37 -0.56 4.40 -8.50
C THR A 37 -1.51 4.23 -7.33
N ALA A 38 -2.09 5.32 -6.80
CA ALA A 38 -3.07 5.23 -5.73
C ALA A 38 -4.26 4.35 -6.13
N LEU A 39 -4.82 4.58 -7.33
CA LEU A 39 -5.97 3.84 -7.84
C LEU A 39 -5.65 2.37 -8.09
N VAL A 40 -4.54 2.07 -8.77
CA VAL A 40 -4.11 0.69 -9.06
C VAL A 40 -3.86 -0.07 -7.76
N MET A 41 -3.17 0.54 -6.80
CA MET A 41 -2.88 -0.10 -5.52
C MET A 41 -4.12 -0.27 -4.65
N ALA A 42 -5.05 0.69 -4.66
CA ALA A 42 -6.32 0.56 -3.94
C ALA A 42 -7.19 -0.56 -4.54
N LEU A 43 -7.27 -0.65 -5.88
CA LEU A 43 -7.97 -1.75 -6.56
C LEU A 43 -7.29 -3.09 -6.29
N PHE A 44 -5.96 -3.12 -6.23
CA PHE A 44 -5.20 -4.31 -5.91
C PHE A 44 -5.46 -4.78 -4.47
N GLY A 45 -5.47 -3.88 -3.49
CA GLY A 45 -5.83 -4.18 -2.10
C GLY A 45 -7.26 -4.70 -1.96
N LEU A 46 -8.22 -4.03 -2.63
CA LEU A 46 -9.60 -4.50 -2.67
C LEU A 46 -9.71 -5.90 -3.28
N ALA A 47 -8.97 -6.18 -4.36
CA ALA A 47 -8.96 -7.50 -4.98
C ALA A 47 -8.39 -8.57 -4.05
N ILE A 48 -7.32 -8.27 -3.30
CA ILE A 48 -6.77 -9.20 -2.31
C ILE A 48 -7.78 -9.50 -1.21
N GLU A 49 -8.45 -8.47 -0.66
CA GLU A 49 -9.50 -8.64 0.34
C GLU A 49 -10.66 -9.51 -0.17
N VAL A 50 -11.09 -9.31 -1.43
CA VAL A 50 -12.10 -10.17 -2.06
C VAL A 50 -11.59 -11.60 -2.23
N LEU A 51 -10.33 -11.79 -2.61
CA LEU A 51 -9.72 -13.12 -2.74
C LEU A 51 -9.58 -13.81 -1.38
N GLN A 52 -9.38 -13.07 -0.30
CA GLN A 52 -9.32 -13.61 1.06
C GLN A 52 -10.64 -14.26 1.50
N LEU A 53 -11.80 -13.87 0.92
CA LEU A 53 -13.08 -14.56 1.15
C LEU A 53 -13.06 -16.03 0.73
N TYR A 54 -12.19 -16.39 -0.21
CA TYR A 54 -12.01 -17.76 -0.69
C TYR A 54 -10.93 -18.54 0.09
N VAL A 55 -10.21 -17.89 1.02
CA VAL A 55 -9.15 -18.50 1.81
C VAL A 55 -9.70 -18.98 3.17
N PRO A 56 -9.66 -20.29 3.47
CA PRO A 56 -10.14 -20.80 4.76
C PRO A 56 -9.30 -20.22 5.92
N ARG A 57 -9.98 -19.67 6.95
CA ARG A 57 -9.44 -18.96 8.13
C ARG A 57 -9.08 -17.49 7.96
N ARG A 58 -9.41 -16.84 6.84
CA ARG A 58 -9.37 -15.38 6.71
C ARG A 58 -10.78 -14.80 6.66
N VAL A 59 -10.99 -13.69 7.35
CA VAL A 59 -12.25 -12.97 7.38
C VAL A 59 -11.97 -11.63 6.73
N PHE A 60 -12.74 -11.29 5.69
CA PHE A 60 -12.69 -9.97 5.08
C PHE A 60 -12.83 -8.90 6.17
N SER A 61 -11.92 -7.94 6.17
CA SER A 61 -11.79 -6.99 7.25
C SER A 61 -11.56 -5.60 6.67
N MET A 62 -12.56 -4.75 6.84
CA MET A 62 -12.49 -3.33 6.44
C MET A 62 -11.29 -2.61 7.07
N TYR A 63 -10.75 -3.12 8.19
CA TYR A 63 -9.57 -2.56 8.83
C TYR A 63 -8.27 -2.87 8.09
N ASP A 64 -8.19 -4.00 7.39
CA ASP A 64 -7.01 -4.40 6.63
C ASP A 64 -6.96 -3.61 5.31
N PHE A 65 -8.11 -3.42 4.66
CA PHE A 65 -8.24 -2.46 3.55
C PHE A 65 -7.87 -1.02 3.94
N ALA A 66 -8.24 -0.57 5.15
CA ALA A 66 -7.82 0.73 5.66
C ALA A 66 -6.30 0.81 5.90
N ALA A 67 -5.67 -0.27 6.38
CA ALA A 67 -4.23 -0.35 6.55
C ALA A 67 -3.50 -0.28 5.19
N ASP A 68 -4.03 -0.94 4.16
CA ASP A 68 -3.51 -0.87 2.79
C ASP A 68 -3.56 0.56 2.25
N LEU A 69 -4.70 1.25 2.39
CA LEU A 69 -4.87 2.64 1.98
C LEU A 69 -3.90 3.59 2.69
N LEU A 70 -3.69 3.41 4.01
CA LEU A 70 -2.71 4.18 4.76
C LEU A 70 -1.29 3.92 4.27
N GLY A 71 -0.94 2.68 3.94
CA GLY A 71 0.36 2.32 3.36
C GLY A 71 0.60 3.02 2.03
N ILE A 72 -0.39 3.04 1.14
CA ILE A 72 -0.35 3.74 -0.15
C ILE A 72 -0.16 5.25 0.06
N MET A 73 -0.91 5.87 0.97
CA MET A 73 -0.79 7.31 1.26
C MET A 73 0.61 7.68 1.77
N VAL A 74 1.15 6.89 2.70
CA VAL A 74 2.50 7.11 3.25
C VAL A 74 3.55 6.97 2.15
N ALA A 75 3.45 5.94 1.30
CA ALA A 75 4.34 5.75 0.17
C ALA A 75 4.38 6.95 -0.79
N LEU A 76 3.22 7.52 -1.11
CA LEU A 76 3.11 8.70 -1.98
C LEU A 76 3.78 9.93 -1.35
N ILE A 77 3.56 10.16 -0.04
CA ILE A 77 4.20 11.28 0.69
C ILE A 77 5.72 11.10 0.68
N VAL A 78 6.20 9.91 1.03
CA VAL A 78 7.63 9.57 1.07
C VAL A 78 8.26 9.76 -0.30
N PHE A 79 7.64 9.23 -1.35
CA PHE A 79 8.12 9.40 -2.73
C PHE A 79 8.17 10.88 -3.14
N ARG A 80 7.15 11.68 -2.78
CA ARG A 80 7.14 13.12 -3.07
C ARG A 80 8.31 13.84 -2.41
N ILE A 81 8.62 13.52 -1.15
CA ILE A 81 9.76 14.09 -0.41
C ILE A 81 11.10 13.64 -1.01
N LEU A 82 11.22 12.38 -1.43
CA LEU A 82 12.42 11.86 -2.08
C LEU A 82 12.64 12.48 -3.46
N SER A 83 11.58 12.61 -4.27
CA SER A 83 11.64 13.18 -5.61
C SER A 83 12.01 14.66 -5.61
N SER A 84 11.53 15.45 -4.63
CA SER A 84 11.91 16.87 -4.53
C SER A 84 13.39 17.05 -4.20
N LYS A 85 13.97 16.14 -3.41
CA LYS A 85 15.41 16.14 -3.09
C LYS A 85 16.27 15.68 -4.26
N PHE A 86 15.76 14.80 -5.13
CA PHE A 86 16.51 14.28 -6.28
C PHE A 86 16.57 15.26 -7.47
N ILE A 87 15.53 16.10 -7.63
CA ILE A 87 15.48 17.12 -8.70
C ILE A 87 16.37 18.34 -8.36
N ALA A 88 16.58 18.65 -7.07
CA ALA A 88 17.37 19.81 -6.64
C ALA A 88 18.90 19.63 -6.75
N THR A 89 19.38 18.45 -7.15
CA THR A 89 20.81 18.11 -7.30
C THR A 89 21.22 17.79 -8.74
N SER A 90 20.36 18.10 -9.73
CA SER A 90 20.65 18.01 -11.18
C SER A 90 20.87 19.41 -11.75
#